data_AF-X1UXH9-F1
#
_entry.id   AF-X1UXH9-F1
#
_cell.length_a   1.000
_cell.length_b   1.000
_cell.length_c   1.000
_cell.angle_alpha   90.00
_cell.angle_beta   90.00
_cell.angle_gamma   90.00
#
_symmetry.space_group_name_H-M   'P 1'
#
loop_
_entity.id
_entity.type
_entity.pdbx_description
1 polymer ?
#
loop_
_entity_poly.entity_id
_entity_poly.type
_entity_poly.pdbx_seq_one_letter_code
_entity_poly.pdbx_strand_id
1 'polypeptide(L)'
;MELASIVVLVITGVIVGLSQGLLGIGGAFIMVPVMVGIFTGMDIPTDLAVRLAFGTSLMVVFPTAVCSSFAHHRRGAVWWKAAVVLGAVGAAGALLGATLTSQFLSGSTAKVIFGAVAMLGGIRLIVWRPPDVAKEPEDNPLVWTGWGLPLGVFSGLLGIG
;
A
#
# COMPACT_ATOMS: atom_id res chain seq x y z
N MET A 1 -19.61 5.44 22.44
CA MET A 1 -18.37 5.61 21.64
C MET A 1 -18.17 4.48 20.65
N GLU A 2 -18.47 3.22 21.01
CA GLU A 2 -18.46 2.03 20.12
C GLU A 2 -19.19 2.20 18.78
N LEU A 3 -20.48 2.58 18.79
CA LEU A 3 -21.30 2.64 17.56
C LEU A 3 -20.80 3.69 16.56
N ALA A 4 -20.31 4.83 17.07
CA ALA A 4 -19.77 5.91 16.23
C ALA A 4 -18.49 5.45 15.51
N SER A 5 -17.59 4.75 16.21
CA SER A 5 -16.37 4.19 15.62
C SER A 5 -16.67 3.16 14.52
N ILE A 6 -17.67 2.30 14.73
CA ILE A 6 -18.09 1.32 13.72
C ILE A 6 -18.62 2.01 12.46
N VAL A 7 -19.48 3.01 12.61
CA VAL A 7 -20.05 3.74 11.46
C VAL A 7 -18.94 4.46 10.68
N VAL A 8 -18.00 5.11 11.38
CA VAL A 8 -16.84 5.75 10.74
C VAL A 8 -16.00 4.72 9.97
N LEU A 9 -15.69 3.57 10.57
CA LEU A 9 -14.91 2.50 9.90
C LEU A 9 -15.61 1.96 8.65
N VAL A 10 -16.93 1.77 8.69
CA VAL A 10 -17.71 1.32 7.52
C VAL A 10 -17.68 2.35 6.40
N ILE A 11 -17.92 3.63 6.72
CA ILE A 11 -17.88 4.72 5.73
C ILE A 11 -16.47 4.86 5.15
N THR A 12 -15.44 4.83 5.99
CA THR A 12 -14.04 4.85 5.54
C THR A 12 -13.75 3.66 4.64
N GLY A 13 -14.18 2.45 5.00
CA GLY A 13 -14.01 1.26 4.18
C GLY A 13 -14.65 1.38 2.79
N VAL A 14 -15.87 1.93 2.71
CA VAL A 14 -16.56 2.18 1.43
C VAL A 14 -15.81 3.20 0.57
N ILE A 15 -15.41 4.34 1.15
CA ILE A 15 -14.68 5.39 0.44
C ILE A 15 -13.33 4.86 -0.05
N VAL A 16 -12.57 4.21 0.84
CA VAL A 16 -11.26 3.64 0.52
C VAL A 16 -11.39 2.57 -0.56
N GLY A 17 -12.37 1.68 -0.46
CA GLY A 17 -12.62 0.65 -1.48
C GLY A 17 -12.97 1.22 -2.86
N LEU A 18 -13.82 2.25 -2.91
CA LEU A 18 -14.15 2.96 -4.14
C LEU A 18 -12.93 3.68 -4.73
N SER A 19 -12.20 4.42 -3.90
CA SER A 19 -10.98 5.11 -4.32
C SER A 19 -9.91 4.14 -4.84
N GLN A 20 -9.71 3.00 -4.17
CA GLN A 20 -8.79 1.97 -4.63
C GLN A 20 -9.24 1.35 -5.97
N GLY A 21 -10.54 1.10 -6.13
CA GLY A 21 -11.08 0.55 -7.38
C GLY A 21 -10.98 1.51 -8.57
N LEU A 22 -11.15 2.82 -8.32
CA LEU A 22 -11.14 3.86 -9.36
C LEU A 22 -9.74 4.36 -9.71
N LEU A 23 -8.92 4.61 -8.69
CA LEU A 23 -7.60 5.24 -8.85
C LEU A 23 -6.47 4.21 -8.88
N GLY A 24 -6.68 3.00 -8.34
CA GLY A 24 -5.63 1.98 -8.22
C GLY A 24 -4.51 2.35 -7.24
N ILE A 25 -4.65 3.44 -6.49
CA ILE A 25 -3.66 3.91 -5.51
C ILE A 25 -3.95 3.18 -4.18
N GLY A 26 -2.97 2.45 -3.64
CA GLY A 26 -3.10 1.66 -2.41
C GLY A 26 -3.77 2.45 -1.27
N GLY A 27 -4.89 1.93 -0.75
CA GLY A 27 -5.78 2.63 0.19
C GLY A 27 -5.18 2.89 1.58
N ALA A 28 -3.99 2.34 1.84
CA ALA A 28 -3.27 2.47 3.11
C ALA A 28 -3.04 3.93 3.53
N PHE A 29 -2.87 4.85 2.58
CA PHE A 29 -2.71 6.28 2.83
C PHE A 29 -3.85 6.92 3.63
N ILE A 30 -5.08 6.48 3.38
CA ILE A 30 -6.27 6.99 4.06
C ILE A 30 -6.54 6.12 5.30
N MET A 31 -6.41 4.80 5.16
CA MET A 31 -6.80 3.86 6.20
C MET A 31 -5.89 3.91 7.44
N VAL A 32 -4.57 4.01 7.25
CA VAL A 32 -3.57 4.02 8.32
C VAL A 32 -3.75 5.19 9.29
N PRO A 33 -3.82 6.47 8.86
CA PRO A 33 -3.97 7.59 9.79
C PRO A 33 -5.31 7.55 10.54
N VAL A 34 -6.40 7.10 9.88
CA VAL A 34 -7.71 6.93 10.53
C VAL A 34 -7.64 5.87 11.63
N MET A 35 -7.07 4.71 11.33
CA MET A 35 -6.91 3.63 12.30
C MET A 35 -5.99 4.01 13.47
N VAL A 36 -4.86 4.67 13.19
CA VAL A 36 -3.97 5.16 14.25
C VAL A 36 -4.73 6.12 15.17
N GLY A 37 -5.52 7.05 14.62
CA GLY A 37 -6.33 7.97 15.40
C GLY A 37 -7.34 7.27 16.31
N ILE A 38 -8.05 6.27 15.77
CA ILE A 38 -9.02 5.47 16.54
C ILE A 38 -8.31 4.67 17.65
N PHE A 39 -7.22 3.98 17.33
CA PHE A 39 -6.49 3.18 18.32
C PHE A 39 -5.87 4.04 19.43
N THR A 40 -5.32 5.21 19.10
CA THR A 40 -4.83 6.14 20.13
C THR A 40 -5.96 6.72 20.99
N GLY A 41 -7.17 6.85 20.45
CA GLY A 41 -8.35 7.27 21.20
C GLY A 41 -8.95 6.20 22.12
N MET A 42 -8.49 4.95 22.00
CA MET A 42 -8.86 3.82 22.87
C MET A 42 -7.78 3.50 23.91
N ASP A 43 -6.88 4.44 24.20
CA ASP A 43 -5.75 4.28 25.15
C ASP A 43 -4.77 3.13 24.81
N ILE A 44 -4.71 2.71 23.54
CA ILE A 44 -3.72 1.73 23.07
C ILE A 44 -2.34 2.41 22.95
N PRO A 45 -1.25 1.80 23.43
CA PRO A 45 0.09 2.35 23.26
C PRO A 45 0.40 2.62 21.78
N THR A 46 0.91 3.81 21.49
CA THR A 46 1.12 4.33 20.12
C THR A 46 1.91 3.38 19.22
N ASP A 47 2.91 2.68 19.76
CA ASP A 47 3.70 1.70 19.00
C ASP A 47 2.84 0.53 18.49
N LEU A 48 1.99 -0.01 19.38
CA LEU A 48 1.09 -1.11 19.06
C LEU A 48 -0.03 -0.65 18.14
N ALA A 49 -0.60 0.54 18.38
CA ALA A 49 -1.63 1.15 17.55
C ALA A 49 -1.17 1.29 16.08
N VAL A 50 0.08 1.73 15.87
CA VAL A 50 0.65 1.87 14.53
C VAL A 50 0.84 0.50 13.87
N ARG A 51 1.41 -0.48 14.58
CA ARG A 51 1.58 -1.85 14.04
C ARG A 51 0.25 -2.49 13.65
N LEU A 52 -0.78 -2.34 14.48
CA LEU A 52 -2.13 -2.84 14.20
C LEU A 52 -2.77 -2.13 13.00
N ALA A 53 -2.61 -0.81 12.88
CA ALA A 53 -3.13 -0.05 11.75
C ALA A 53 -2.51 -0.51 10.41
N PHE A 54 -1.19 -0.68 10.36
CA PHE A 54 -0.50 -1.20 9.17
C PHE A 54 -0.89 -2.64 8.85
N GLY A 55 -0.93 -3.53 9.85
CA GLY A 55 -1.32 -4.92 9.63
C GLY A 55 -2.75 -5.05 9.12
N THR A 56 -3.68 -4.29 9.69
CA THR A 56 -5.10 -4.36 9.29
C THR A 56 -5.32 -3.74 7.91
N SER A 57 -4.64 -2.64 7.58
CA SER A 57 -4.77 -2.04 6.24
C SER A 57 -4.27 -2.97 5.15
N LEU A 58 -3.14 -3.67 5.37
CA LEU A 58 -2.64 -4.69 4.44
C LEU A 58 -3.63 -5.85 4.28
N MET A 59 -4.26 -6.29 5.37
CA MET A 59 -5.27 -7.35 5.33
C MET A 59 -6.50 -6.93 4.50
N VAL A 60 -6.88 -5.65 4.50
CA VAL A 60 -7.97 -5.10 3.67
C VAL A 60 -7.54 -4.88 2.22
N VAL A 61 -6.30 -4.47 1.99
CA VAL A 61 -5.76 -4.26 0.63
C VAL A 61 -5.61 -5.59 -0.12
N PHE A 62 -5.29 -6.69 0.56
CA PHE A 62 -5.11 -8.00 -0.07
C PHE A 62 -6.31 -8.49 -0.91
N PRO A 63 -7.54 -8.63 -0.37
CA PRO A 63 -8.69 -9.09 -1.15
C PRO A 63 -9.10 -8.08 -2.23
N THR A 64 -8.93 -6.78 -1.99
CA THR A 64 -9.26 -5.74 -2.98
C THR A 64 -8.29 -5.80 -4.17
N ALA A 65 -7.00 -6.03 -3.94
CA ALA A 65 -6.00 -6.23 -4.97
C ALA A 65 -6.27 -7.50 -5.80
N VAL A 66 -6.69 -8.60 -5.16
CA VAL A 66 -7.07 -9.84 -5.86
C VAL A 66 -8.29 -9.62 -6.75
N CYS A 67 -9.35 -9.01 -6.22
CA CYS A 67 -10.56 -8.70 -6.99
C CYS A 67 -10.27 -7.76 -8.16
N SER A 68 -9.45 -6.72 -7.94
CA SER A 68 -9.03 -5.78 -8.98
C SER A 68 -8.22 -6.47 -10.08
N SER A 69 -7.25 -7.31 -9.70
CA SER A 69 -6.43 -8.07 -10.65
C SER A 69 -7.29 -9.01 -11.48
N PHE A 70 -8.26 -9.69 -10.85
CA PHE A 70 -9.20 -10.57 -11.57
C PHE A 70 -10.09 -9.78 -12.54
N ALA A 71 -10.57 -8.60 -12.14
CA ALA A 71 -11.35 -7.73 -13.02
C ALA A 71 -10.56 -7.28 -14.26
N HIS A 72 -9.27 -6.95 -14.10
CA HIS A 72 -8.38 -6.62 -15.22
C HIS A 72 -8.07 -7.84 -16.09
N HIS A 73 -7.92 -9.01 -15.47
CA HIS A 73 -7.71 -10.26 -16.21
C HIS A 73 -8.89 -10.57 -17.14
N ARG A 74 -10.13 -10.39 -16.66
CA ARG A 74 -11.34 -10.57 -17.49
C ARG A 74 -11.40 -9.62 -18.69
N ARG A 75 -10.67 -8.49 -18.66
CA ARG A 75 -10.57 -7.53 -19.76
C ARG A 75 -9.40 -7.83 -20.72
N GLY A 76 -8.66 -8.91 -20.51
CA GLY A 76 -7.49 -9.27 -21.33
C GLY A 76 -6.28 -8.35 -21.14
N ALA A 77 -6.32 -7.45 -20.15
CA ALA A 77 -5.31 -6.41 -19.93
C ALA A 77 -4.18 -6.83 -18.96
N VAL A 78 -4.02 -8.13 -18.71
CA VAL A 78 -3.03 -8.65 -17.74
C VAL A 78 -1.90 -9.37 -18.46
N TRP A 79 -0.70 -8.83 -18.28
CA TRP A 79 0.54 -9.45 -18.74
C TRP A 79 1.11 -10.38 -17.68
N TRP A 80 0.67 -11.64 -17.71
CA TRP A 80 1.00 -12.64 -16.69
C TRP A 80 2.50 -12.88 -16.47
N LYS A 81 3.32 -12.82 -17.53
CA LYS A 81 4.78 -12.94 -17.40
C LYS A 81 5.34 -11.85 -16.49
N ALA A 82 5.03 -10.58 -16.78
CA ALA A 82 5.46 -9.46 -15.97
C ALA A 82 4.86 -9.54 -14.55
N ALA A 83 3.55 -9.81 -14.45
CA ALA A 83 2.83 -9.87 -13.17
C ALA A 83 3.42 -10.90 -12.19
N VAL A 84 3.76 -12.11 -12.67
CA VAL A 84 4.32 -13.16 -11.82
C VAL A 84 5.77 -12.85 -11.43
N VAL A 85 6.59 -12.36 -12.37
CA VAL A 85 8.00 -12.03 -12.09
C VAL A 85 8.11 -10.84 -11.13
N LEU A 86 7.43 -9.73 -11.42
CA LEU A 86 7.39 -8.56 -10.52
C LEU A 86 6.71 -8.90 -9.20
N GLY A 87 5.63 -9.67 -9.21
CA GLY A 87 4.92 -10.08 -8.01
C GLY A 87 5.78 -10.94 -7.09
N ALA A 88 6.48 -11.95 -7.63
CA ALA A 88 7.32 -12.83 -6.82
C ALA A 88 8.56 -12.11 -6.27
N VAL A 89 9.26 -11.35 -7.10
CA VAL A 89 10.45 -10.60 -6.68
C VAL A 89 10.07 -9.46 -5.73
N GLY A 90 8.96 -8.77 -6.01
CA GLY A 90 8.39 -7.74 -5.15
C GLY A 90 7.95 -8.30 -3.80
N ALA A 91 7.30 -9.46 -3.76
CA ALA A 91 6.93 -10.13 -2.51
C ALA A 91 8.17 -10.51 -1.68
N ALA A 92 9.21 -11.04 -2.31
CA ALA A 92 10.48 -11.32 -1.63
C ALA A 92 11.12 -10.03 -1.08
N GLY A 93 11.13 -8.96 -1.88
CA GLY A 93 11.58 -7.64 -1.44
C GLY A 93 10.76 -7.10 -0.27
N ALA A 94 9.44 -7.24 -0.31
CA ALA A 94 8.53 -6.77 0.73
C ALA A 94 8.71 -7.53 2.04
N LEU A 95 8.95 -8.84 1.98
CA LEU A 95 9.31 -9.63 3.17
C LEU A 95 10.62 -9.15 3.78
N LEU A 96 11.65 -8.90 2.96
CA LEU A 96 12.91 -8.34 3.43
C LEU A 96 12.69 -6.96 4.08
N GLY A 97 12.01 -6.04 3.39
CA GLY A 97 11.68 -4.71 3.93
C GLY A 97 10.89 -4.78 5.24
N ALA A 98 9.88 -5.63 5.32
CA ALA A 98 9.07 -5.81 6.53
C ALA A 98 9.89 -6.37 7.70
N THR A 99 10.79 -7.34 7.44
CA THR A 99 11.69 -7.87 8.48
C THR A 99 12.67 -6.80 8.99
N LEU A 100 13.23 -5.98 8.09
CA LEU A 100 14.09 -4.86 8.48
C LEU A 100 13.31 -3.83 9.32
N THR A 101 12.12 -3.42 8.90
CA THR A 101 11.29 -2.48 9.68
C THR A 101 10.94 -3.05 11.04
N SER A 102 10.56 -4.33 11.12
CA SER A 102 10.18 -4.96 12.40
C SER A 102 11.35 -5.08 13.39
N GLN A 103 12.59 -5.18 12.90
CA GLN A 103 13.78 -5.34 13.74
C GLN A 103 14.43 -3.99 14.10
N PHE A 104 14.37 -2.99 13.22
CA PHE A 104 15.16 -1.76 13.36
C PHE A 104 14.33 -0.48 13.56
N LEU A 105 13.02 -0.48 13.29
CA LEU A 105 12.17 0.71 13.40
C LEU A 105 11.14 0.60 14.52
N SER A 106 11.07 1.64 15.35
CA SER A 106 9.94 1.86 16.27
C SER A 106 8.71 2.33 15.49
N GLY A 107 7.51 2.04 15.99
CA GLY A 107 6.24 2.43 15.38
C GLY A 107 6.07 3.94 15.23
N SER A 108 6.69 4.75 16.09
CA SER A 108 6.74 6.21 15.93
C SER A 108 7.55 6.62 14.71
N THR A 109 8.71 6.01 14.48
CA THR A 109 9.55 6.27 13.30
C THR A 109 8.86 5.81 12.02
N ALA A 110 8.24 4.63 12.02
CA ALA A 110 7.46 4.13 10.88
C ALA A 110 6.32 5.09 10.49
N LYS A 111 5.60 5.64 11.48
CA LYS A 111 4.55 6.64 11.26
C LYS A 111 5.08 7.92 10.59
N VAL A 112 6.24 8.43 11.04
CA VAL A 112 6.85 9.64 10.47
C VAL A 112 7.31 9.40 9.03
N ILE A 113 7.99 8.29 8.78
CA ILE A 113 8.46 7.95 7.42
C ILE A 113 7.27 7.77 6.48
N PHE A 114 6.23 7.05 6.91
CA PHE A 114 5.01 6.90 6.13
C PHE A 114 4.37 8.25 5.81
N GLY A 115 4.23 9.14 6.81
CA GLY A 115 3.69 10.48 6.61
C GLY A 115 4.53 11.32 5.64
N ALA A 116 5.86 11.24 5.72
CA ALA A 116 6.77 11.96 4.82
C ALA A 116 6.65 11.46 3.37
N VAL A 117 6.68 10.13 3.16
CA VAL A 117 6.49 9.53 1.83
C VAL A 117 5.10 9.87 1.31
N ALA A 118 4.10 9.90 2.19
CA ALA A 118 2.75 10.21 1.78
C ALA A 118 2.58 11.64 1.28
N MET A 119 3.18 12.57 2.01
CA MET A 119 3.20 13.98 1.63
C MET A 119 3.99 14.21 0.34
N LEU A 120 5.13 13.54 0.17
CA LEU A 120 5.92 13.57 -1.07
C LEU A 120 5.12 13.01 -2.26
N GLY A 121 4.38 11.92 -2.07
CA GLY A 121 3.50 11.35 -3.08
C GLY A 121 2.41 12.32 -3.51
N GLY A 122 1.75 12.99 -2.56
CA GLY A 122 0.76 14.03 -2.82
C GLY A 122 1.33 15.24 -3.56
N ILE A 123 2.51 15.74 -3.15
CA ILE A 123 3.20 16.83 -3.83
C ILE A 123 3.57 16.42 -5.26
N ARG A 124 4.10 15.22 -5.46
CA ARG A 124 4.44 14.71 -6.79
C ARG A 124 3.22 14.68 -7.70
N LEU A 125 2.06 14.25 -7.20
CA LEU A 125 0.80 14.23 -7.97
C LEU A 125 0.35 15.63 -8.45
N ILE A 126 0.64 16.68 -7.68
CA ILE A 126 0.30 18.06 -8.04
C ILE A 126 1.31 18.65 -9.04
N VAL A 127 2.59 18.33 -8.87
CA VAL A 127 3.70 18.99 -9.59
C VAL A 127 4.08 18.25 -10.88
N TRP A 128 4.00 16.92 -10.92
CA TRP A 128 4.45 16.12 -12.05
C TRP A 128 3.34 15.86 -13.06
N ARG A 129 3.65 16.10 -14.34
CA ARG A 129 2.82 15.65 -15.46
C ARG A 129 3.02 14.14 -15.68
N PRO A 130 1.95 13.40 -16.03
CA PRO A 130 2.08 11.98 -16.31
C PRO A 130 3.09 11.76 -17.45
N PRO A 131 4.00 10.78 -17.30
CA PRO A 131 4.95 10.44 -18.36
C PRO A 131 4.20 9.95 -19.61
N ASP A 132 4.73 10.27 -20.79
CA ASP A 132 4.14 9.84 -22.05
C ASP A 132 4.09 8.30 -22.11
N VAL A 133 2.86 7.77 -22.15
CA VAL A 133 2.54 6.33 -22.11
C VAL A 133 2.84 5.63 -23.44
N ALA A 134 3.50 6.31 -24.37
CA ALA A 134 3.74 5.88 -25.75
C ALA A 134 4.87 4.86 -25.91
N LYS A 135 5.63 4.55 -24.85
CA LYS A 135 6.63 3.48 -24.91
C LYS A 135 5.96 2.14 -24.69
N GLU A 136 6.00 1.28 -25.71
CA GLU A 136 5.71 -0.13 -25.55
C GLU A 136 6.55 -0.68 -24.39
N PRO A 137 5.94 -1.38 -23.43
CA PRO A 137 6.69 -1.86 -22.28
C PRO A 137 7.82 -2.79 -22.73
N GLU A 138 9.02 -2.57 -22.22
CA GLU A 138 10.18 -3.40 -22.55
C GLU A 138 9.96 -4.84 -22.05
N ASP A 139 9.95 -5.80 -22.98
CA ASP A 139 9.85 -7.25 -22.71
C ASP A 139 11.20 -7.82 -22.27
N ASN A 140 11.75 -7.25 -21.19
CA ASN A 140 13.01 -7.70 -20.60
C ASN A 140 12.78 -8.16 -19.15
N PRO A 141 12.81 -9.48 -18.89
CA PRO A 141 12.66 -10.05 -17.55
C PRO A 141 13.65 -9.47 -16.53
N LEU A 142 14.85 -9.07 -16.97
CA LEU A 142 15.88 -8.49 -16.11
C LEU A 142 15.48 -7.12 -15.57
N VAL A 143 14.79 -6.31 -16.37
CA VAL A 143 14.29 -4.99 -15.98
C VAL A 143 13.18 -5.15 -14.93
N TRP A 144 12.29 -6.14 -15.10
CA TRP A 144 11.23 -6.42 -14.14
C TRP A 144 11.77 -6.90 -12.80
N THR A 145 12.77 -7.78 -12.79
CA THR A 145 13.44 -8.20 -11.55
C THR A 145 14.23 -7.07 -10.90
N GLY A 146 14.87 -6.22 -11.71
CA GLY A 146 15.66 -5.08 -11.24
C GLY A 146 14.81 -4.03 -10.54
N TRP A 147 13.59 -3.79 -11.02
CA TRP A 147 12.64 -2.87 -10.38
C TRP A 147 11.81 -3.52 -9.28
N GLY A 148 11.47 -4.81 -9.41
CA GLY A 148 10.61 -5.51 -8.45
C GLY A 148 11.19 -5.55 -7.04
N LEU A 149 12.50 -5.78 -6.91
CA LEU A 149 13.16 -5.90 -5.62
C LEU A 149 13.21 -4.57 -4.82
N PRO A 150 13.71 -3.45 -5.37
CA PRO A 150 13.71 -2.17 -4.66
C PRO A 150 12.29 -1.65 -4.41
N LEU A 151 11.34 -1.83 -5.35
CA LEU A 151 9.94 -1.47 -5.13
C LEU A 151 9.31 -2.30 -4.01
N GLY A 152 9.57 -3.61 -3.99
CA GLY A 152 9.12 -4.51 -2.94
C GLY A 152 9.68 -4.14 -1.57
N VAL A 153 10.99 -3.91 -1.47
CA VAL A 153 11.64 -3.48 -0.22
C VAL A 153 11.05 -2.17 0.27
N PHE A 154 10.86 -1.18 -0.61
CA PHE A 154 10.28 0.10 -0.24
C PHE A 154 8.81 -0.02 0.20
N SER A 155 8.02 -0.82 -0.52
CA SER A 155 6.63 -1.15 -0.17
C SER A 155 6.54 -1.83 1.20
N GLY A 156 7.37 -2.84 1.46
CA GLY A 156 7.42 -3.56 2.73
C GLY A 156 7.96 -2.73 3.89
N LEU A 157 8.91 -1.81 3.64
CA LEU A 157 9.42 -0.89 4.65
C LEU A 157 8.33 0.08 5.15
N LEU A 158 7.48 0.53 4.22
CA LEU A 158 6.46 1.55 4.47
C LEU A 158 5.08 0.99 4.77
N GLY A 159 4.86 -0.32 4.58
CA GLY A 159 3.52 -0.92 4.68
C GLY A 159 2.55 -0.39 3.63
N ILE A 160 3.04 0.07 2.48
CA ILE A 160 2.22 0.53 1.35
C ILE A 160 2.09 -0.65 0.41
N GLY A 161 0.98 -1.39 0.53
CA GLY A 161 0.61 -2.49 -0.38
C GLY A 161 0.11 -1.98 -1.73
#